data_AF-A0A4W2FAZ3-F1
#
_entry.id   AF-A0A4W2FAZ3-F1
#
_cell.length_a   1.000
_cell.length_b   1.000
_cell.length_c   1.000
_cell.angle_alpha   90.00
_cell.angle_beta   90.00
_cell.angle_gamma   90.00
#
_symmetry.space_group_name_H-M   'P 1'
#
loop_
_entity.id
_entity.type
_entity.pdbx_description
1 polymer ?
#
loop_
_entity_poly.entity_id
_entity_poly.type
_entity_poly.pdbx_seq_one_letter_code
_entity_poly.pdbx_strand_id
1 'polypeptide(L)'
;MLAEGSAPRHAVTWLQILSSPDVGKAPQKCSLGPERSPRPVLSINLAPGASSPTSQHPHLSSLRGSAEFLRPRRQLRDMATPNGPRVPCPQAAVARALLFGLVLIQGAGVAGTTDVVVAYNITWKSTNFKTILEWEPKPINHVYTVQISPRLGNWKNKCFYTTNTECDVTDEIVKNVSETYLARVLSYPADTSSSTVEPPFTNSPEFKPYLETNLGQPTIQSFEQVGTKLNVTVQDARTLVRANSAFLSLRDVFGKDLNYTLYYWKASSTGKKKATTNTNGFLIDVDKGENYCFHVQAVILSRRVNQKSPESPIKCTSHEKVLSTELFFIIGTVMLVIIIFIVVLSVSLHKCRKVRAERSGKENTPLNAA
;
A
#
# COMPACT_ATOMS: atom_id res chain seq x y z
N MET A 1 -59.80 -5.35 6.96
CA MET A 1 -60.88 -5.32 5.95
C MET A 1 -60.43 -4.33 4.88
N LEU A 2 -60.10 -4.63 3.63
CA LEU A 2 -60.05 -5.77 2.69
C LEU A 2 -58.81 -5.44 1.79
N ALA A 3 -57.77 -6.27 1.59
CA ALA A 3 -57.65 -7.51 0.81
C ALA A 3 -57.95 -7.38 -0.69
N GLU A 4 -56.91 -7.46 -1.53
CA GLU A 4 -56.77 -8.15 -2.85
C GLU A 4 -55.50 -7.62 -3.56
N GLY A 5 -54.52 -8.37 -4.09
CA GLY A 5 -54.36 -9.80 -4.28
C GLY A 5 -54.61 -10.24 -5.73
N SER A 6 -53.61 -10.26 -6.62
CA SER A 6 -53.41 -11.35 -7.60
C SER A 6 -52.09 -11.24 -8.37
N ALA A 7 -51.32 -12.32 -8.35
CA ALA A 7 -50.21 -12.63 -9.27
C ALA A 7 -50.72 -13.62 -10.37
N PRO A 8 -49.87 -14.39 -11.09
CA PRO A 8 -49.50 -14.18 -12.49
C PRO A 8 -50.02 -15.30 -13.43
N ARG A 9 -49.82 -15.15 -14.76
CA ARG A 9 -50.03 -16.25 -15.73
C ARG A 9 -48.74 -16.65 -16.45
N HIS A 10 -48.61 -17.97 -16.55
CA HIS A 10 -47.58 -18.80 -17.17
C HIS A 10 -47.61 -18.80 -18.71
N ALA A 11 -46.46 -19.16 -19.30
CA ALA A 11 -46.21 -20.08 -20.46
C ALA A 11 -44.94 -19.58 -21.18
N VAL A 12 -43.75 -20.22 -21.17
CA VAL A 12 -43.33 -21.57 -21.64
C VAL A 12 -43.85 -21.91 -23.03
N THR A 13 -42.99 -21.78 -24.06
CA THR A 13 -42.77 -22.83 -25.09
C THR A 13 -41.38 -22.67 -25.75
N TRP A 14 -40.74 -23.82 -25.95
CA TRP A 14 -39.48 -24.09 -26.65
C TRP A 14 -39.57 -23.99 -28.18
N LEU A 15 -38.45 -23.71 -28.87
CA LEU A 15 -37.95 -24.51 -30.00
C LEU A 15 -36.55 -24.06 -30.46
N GLN A 16 -35.63 -25.04 -30.50
CA GLN A 16 -34.35 -25.01 -31.23
C GLN A 16 -34.60 -25.00 -32.74
N ILE A 17 -33.64 -24.50 -33.54
CA ILE A 17 -33.21 -25.10 -34.82
C ILE A 17 -31.77 -24.66 -35.12
N LEU A 18 -31.01 -25.63 -35.61
CA LEU A 18 -29.62 -25.63 -36.06
C LEU A 18 -29.38 -24.78 -37.32
N SER A 19 -28.17 -24.22 -37.47
CA SER A 19 -27.36 -24.33 -38.70
C SER A 19 -25.99 -23.63 -38.61
N SER A 20 -24.93 -24.44 -38.60
CA SER A 20 -23.66 -24.23 -39.34
C SER A 20 -23.66 -25.29 -40.46
N PRO A 21 -22.95 -25.17 -41.61
CA PRO A 21 -21.59 -24.63 -41.75
C PRO A 21 -21.30 -23.88 -43.08
N ASP A 22 -20.13 -23.26 -43.22
CA ASP A 22 -19.21 -23.37 -44.38
C ASP A 22 -18.05 -22.34 -44.26
N VAL A 23 -16.79 -22.77 -44.18
CA VAL A 23 -15.85 -23.14 -45.26
C VAL A 23 -15.14 -21.92 -45.90
N GLY A 24 -13.90 -21.72 -45.44
CA GLY A 24 -12.67 -21.63 -46.25
C GLY A 24 -12.51 -20.54 -47.31
N LYS A 25 -11.52 -19.66 -47.11
CA LYS A 25 -10.33 -19.52 -47.98
C LYS A 25 -9.45 -18.32 -47.58
N ALA A 26 -8.21 -18.62 -47.19
CA ALA A 26 -7.04 -17.88 -47.66
C ALA A 26 -6.45 -18.70 -48.82
N PRO A 27 -5.90 -18.07 -49.88
CA PRO A 27 -4.43 -17.92 -49.92
C PRO A 27 -3.93 -16.72 -50.75
N GLN A 28 -2.74 -16.18 -50.43
CA GLN A 28 -1.62 -16.15 -51.39
C GLN A 28 -0.32 -15.60 -50.78
N LYS A 29 0.75 -16.28 -51.13
CA LYS A 29 2.17 -16.05 -50.82
C LYS A 29 2.90 -16.18 -52.16
N CYS A 30 3.77 -15.24 -52.52
CA CYS A 30 4.91 -15.37 -53.45
C CYS A 30 5.85 -14.17 -53.15
N SER A 31 7.06 -14.32 -52.60
CA SER A 31 8.32 -14.83 -53.20
C SER A 31 8.94 -13.79 -54.16
N LEU A 32 10.23 -13.39 -54.22
CA LEU A 32 11.56 -13.82 -53.73
C LEU A 32 12.46 -12.55 -53.65
N GLY A 33 13.36 -12.37 -52.67
CA GLY A 33 14.80 -12.76 -52.67
C GLY A 33 15.73 -11.58 -53.06
N PRO A 34 17.07 -11.59 -52.87
CA PRO A 34 17.98 -12.50 -52.15
C PRO A 34 18.89 -11.77 -51.10
N GLU A 35 19.26 -12.40 -49.98
CA GLU A 35 20.54 -13.11 -49.73
C GLU A 35 21.82 -12.22 -49.71
N ARG A 36 22.39 -12.02 -48.50
CA ARG A 36 23.85 -11.98 -48.27
C ARG A 36 24.19 -12.12 -46.78
N SER A 37 24.96 -13.16 -46.48
CA SER A 37 25.80 -13.39 -45.30
C SER A 37 26.94 -14.32 -45.80
N PRO A 38 28.08 -14.55 -45.11
CA PRO A 38 28.48 -14.09 -43.77
C PRO A 38 29.99 -13.72 -43.59
N ARG A 39 30.34 -13.34 -42.34
CA ARG A 39 31.66 -13.46 -41.62
C ARG A 39 32.77 -12.41 -41.86
N PRO A 40 33.79 -12.29 -40.95
CA PRO A 40 33.97 -12.89 -39.62
C PRO A 40 34.45 -11.93 -38.47
N VAL A 41 34.26 -12.41 -37.23
CA VAL A 41 35.19 -12.47 -36.08
C VAL A 41 35.99 -11.21 -35.66
N LEU A 42 35.77 -10.75 -34.42
CA LEU A 42 36.86 -10.56 -33.46
C LEU A 42 36.38 -10.85 -32.03
N SER A 43 36.72 -12.05 -31.55
CA SER A 43 36.74 -12.41 -30.14
C SER A 43 38.12 -12.03 -29.58
N ILE A 44 38.17 -11.28 -28.49
CA ILE A 44 39.37 -11.19 -27.66
C ILE A 44 39.03 -11.88 -26.34
N ASN A 45 39.46 -13.14 -26.24
CA ASN A 45 39.72 -13.80 -24.98
C ASN A 45 41.15 -13.45 -24.57
N LEU A 46 41.34 -12.97 -23.34
CA LEU A 46 42.62 -12.99 -22.64
C LEU A 46 42.37 -13.56 -21.24
N ALA A 47 42.93 -14.74 -21.02
CA ALA A 47 43.22 -15.37 -19.74
C ALA A 47 44.52 -16.16 -19.96
N PRO A 48 45.21 -16.71 -18.94
CA PRO A 48 45.32 -16.34 -17.52
C PRO A 48 46.80 -16.23 -17.06
N GLY A 49 47.05 -15.74 -15.85
CA GLY A 49 48.33 -15.88 -15.14
C GLY A 49 48.15 -15.47 -13.68
N ALA A 50 47.90 -16.41 -12.75
CA ALA A 50 48.90 -17.24 -12.06
C ALA A 50 49.77 -16.43 -11.08
N SER A 51 49.40 -16.44 -9.79
CA SER A 51 50.25 -16.90 -8.67
C SER A 51 49.67 -16.42 -7.33
N SER A 52 49.23 -17.38 -6.51
CA SER A 52 49.24 -17.25 -5.04
C SER A 52 50.67 -17.40 -4.54
N PRO A 53 51.00 -16.86 -3.36
CA PRO A 53 51.39 -17.79 -2.30
C PRO A 53 50.74 -17.50 -0.95
N THR A 54 50.61 -18.60 -0.22
CA THR A 54 50.04 -18.76 1.11
C THR A 54 51.01 -18.32 2.21
N SER A 55 50.42 -17.91 3.34
CA SER A 55 50.92 -18.09 4.72
C SER A 55 51.98 -17.11 5.25
N GLN A 56 51.63 -16.32 6.27
CA GLN A 56 51.90 -16.64 7.69
C GLN A 56 51.51 -15.47 8.60
N HIS A 57 50.83 -15.79 9.69
CA HIS A 57 50.67 -14.95 10.89
C HIS A 57 52.04 -14.69 11.54
N PRO A 58 52.17 -13.59 12.30
CA PRO A 58 52.23 -13.79 13.75
C PRO A 58 51.43 -12.79 14.58
N HIS A 59 51.04 -13.28 15.76
CA HIS A 59 50.66 -12.55 16.97
C HIS A 59 51.65 -11.42 17.32
N LEU A 60 51.16 -10.30 17.85
CA LEU A 60 51.52 -9.90 19.23
C LEU A 60 50.59 -8.79 19.78
N SER A 61 50.18 -9.06 21.01
CA SER A 61 49.61 -8.24 22.09
C SER A 61 49.95 -6.75 22.18
N SER A 62 48.97 -5.94 22.63
CA SER A 62 49.23 -4.77 23.47
C SER A 62 48.16 -4.65 24.57
N LEU A 63 48.62 -4.81 25.82
CA LEU A 63 47.95 -4.55 27.09
C LEU A 63 48.62 -3.31 27.70
N ARG A 64 47.83 -2.28 28.08
CA ARG A 64 48.06 -1.33 29.19
C ARG A 64 46.96 -0.26 29.11
N GLY A 65 46.20 0.10 30.14
CA GLY A 65 46.36 -0.11 31.57
C GLY A 65 46.59 1.23 32.28
N SER A 66 45.66 1.56 33.19
CA SER A 66 45.75 2.52 34.31
C SER A 66 45.47 4.00 33.99
N ALA A 67 44.45 4.67 34.53
CA ALA A 67 43.94 4.85 35.91
C ALA A 67 44.68 5.94 36.73
N GLU A 68 43.88 6.92 37.19
CA GLU A 68 43.93 7.57 38.53
C GLU A 68 45.13 8.48 38.89
N PHE A 69 45.11 9.48 39.79
CA PHE A 69 44.14 10.22 40.64
C PHE A 69 44.96 11.37 41.30
N LEU A 70 44.32 12.50 41.65
CA LEU A 70 44.68 13.54 42.67
C LEU A 70 45.91 14.52 42.55
N ARG A 71 45.53 15.82 42.70
CA ARG A 71 46.09 17.01 43.43
C ARG A 71 47.22 16.79 44.48
N PRO A 72 47.79 17.83 45.17
CA PRO A 72 47.92 19.31 44.93
C PRO A 72 49.32 19.91 45.31
N ARG A 73 49.61 21.21 45.04
CA ARG A 73 50.31 22.13 46.00
C ARG A 73 50.42 23.60 45.52
N ARG A 74 50.35 24.51 46.50
CA ARG A 74 50.48 25.99 46.48
C ARG A 74 51.93 26.46 46.67
N GLN A 75 52.14 27.78 46.46
CA GLN A 75 53.12 28.76 47.03
C GLN A 75 54.14 29.32 46.01
N LEU A 76 54.58 30.59 46.01
CA LEU A 76 54.37 31.84 46.79
C LEU A 76 55.15 33.00 46.10
N ARG A 77 54.84 34.27 46.47
CA ARG A 77 55.63 35.55 46.38
C ARG A 77 55.24 36.53 45.25
N ASP A 78 55.07 37.85 45.46
CA ASP A 78 55.35 38.76 46.59
C ASP A 78 54.41 40.00 46.59
N MET A 79 54.27 40.64 47.77
CA MET A 79 53.68 41.97 48.02
C MET A 79 54.72 43.10 47.86
N ALA A 80 54.31 44.31 47.46
CA ALA A 80 54.40 45.56 48.25
C ALA A 80 54.28 46.86 47.39
N THR A 81 53.37 47.75 47.82
CA THR A 81 53.16 49.20 47.52
C THR A 81 54.16 50.07 48.34
N PRO A 82 54.14 51.44 48.48
CA PRO A 82 53.23 52.52 48.02
C PRO A 82 53.89 53.87 47.59
N ASN A 83 53.07 54.85 47.17
CA ASN A 83 53.07 56.26 47.65
C ASN A 83 51.98 57.12 46.96
N GLY A 84 51.10 57.77 47.75
CA GLY A 84 50.24 58.90 47.34
C GLY A 84 50.93 60.26 47.58
N PRO A 85 50.25 61.44 47.72
CA PRO A 85 48.82 61.64 48.12
C PRO A 85 48.05 62.92 47.62
N ARG A 86 46.78 63.07 48.10
CA ARG A 86 45.92 64.30 48.37
C ARG A 86 44.89 64.87 47.34
N VAL A 87 43.61 64.43 47.39
CA VAL A 87 42.34 65.01 47.99
C VAL A 87 42.19 66.56 48.10
N PRO A 88 41.01 67.29 48.01
CA PRO A 88 39.59 66.95 48.36
C PRO A 88 38.36 67.40 47.48
N CYS A 89 37.20 66.83 47.84
CA CYS A 89 35.74 67.13 47.64
C CYS A 89 35.28 68.58 47.99
N PRO A 90 33.99 69.06 47.80
CA PRO A 90 32.68 68.42 48.14
C PRO A 90 31.49 68.67 47.15
N GLN A 91 30.49 67.79 46.98
CA GLN A 91 29.24 67.51 47.75
C GLN A 91 28.21 68.67 47.81
N ALA A 92 27.04 68.51 47.17
CA ALA A 92 25.75 69.00 47.67
C ALA A 92 24.56 68.45 46.84
N ALA A 93 23.60 67.89 47.55
CA ALA A 93 22.29 67.48 47.05
C ALA A 93 21.36 68.69 46.90
N VAL A 94 20.53 68.76 45.86
CA VAL A 94 19.27 69.53 45.88
C VAL A 94 18.19 68.77 45.10
N ALA A 95 17.05 68.65 45.77
CA ALA A 95 15.86 67.95 45.35
C ALA A 95 14.96 68.80 44.43
N ARG A 96 14.16 68.08 43.62
CA ARG A 96 12.76 68.34 43.23
C ARG A 96 12.36 69.71 42.68
N ALA A 97 11.84 69.62 41.45
CA ALA A 97 10.56 70.14 40.95
C ALA A 97 10.70 71.13 39.79
N LEU A 98 10.33 70.65 38.59
CA LEU A 98 9.48 71.37 37.64
C LEU A 98 8.95 70.33 36.64
N LEU A 99 7.72 69.90 36.90
CA LEU A 99 6.87 69.13 35.99
C LEU A 99 6.11 70.10 35.07
N PHE A 100 5.74 69.55 33.91
CA PHE A 100 4.75 70.00 32.93
C PHE A 100 5.25 70.78 31.72
N GLY A 101 5.21 70.09 30.58
CA GLY A 101 5.12 70.72 29.27
C GLY A 101 5.82 69.96 28.15
N LEU A 102 5.37 68.75 27.82
CA LEU A 102 5.24 68.22 26.44
C LEU A 102 4.82 66.73 26.50
N VAL A 103 3.51 66.49 26.58
CA VAL A 103 2.94 65.25 26.05
C VAL A 103 1.87 65.71 25.10
N LEU A 104 2.17 65.67 23.80
CA LEU A 104 1.23 65.48 22.70
C LEU A 104 2.04 65.48 21.39
N ILE A 105 1.80 64.45 20.57
CA ILE A 105 2.25 64.27 19.18
C ILE A 105 3.73 63.81 19.12
N GLN A 106 4.06 62.56 18.82
CA GLN A 106 3.60 61.73 17.72
C GLN A 106 3.45 60.27 18.16
N GLY A 107 2.21 59.78 18.23
CA GLY A 107 1.96 58.40 17.81
C GLY A 107 2.17 58.38 16.31
N ALA A 108 3.42 58.26 15.86
CA ALA A 108 3.67 57.75 14.53
C ALA A 108 2.96 56.40 14.50
N GLY A 109 1.88 56.33 13.73
CA GLY A 109 1.22 55.08 13.47
C GLY A 109 2.30 54.10 13.08
N VAL A 110 2.51 53.09 13.90
CA VAL A 110 3.11 51.85 13.42
C VAL A 110 2.18 51.47 12.29
N ALA A 111 2.62 51.73 11.05
CA ALA A 111 2.02 51.14 9.88
C ALA A 111 1.93 49.66 10.23
N GLY A 112 0.71 49.17 10.42
CA GLY A 112 0.49 47.80 10.81
C GLY A 112 1.15 46.93 9.77
N THR A 113 2.34 46.43 10.06
CA THR A 113 2.84 45.24 9.42
C THR A 113 1.82 44.20 9.81
N THR A 114 0.86 43.93 8.92
CA THR A 114 0.08 42.71 8.99
C THR A 114 1.14 41.61 8.97
N ASP A 115 1.48 41.12 10.16
CA ASP A 115 2.59 40.18 10.35
C ASP A 115 2.12 38.86 9.74
N VAL A 116 2.44 38.68 8.46
CA VAL A 116 2.08 37.48 7.73
C VAL A 116 2.97 36.37 8.28
N VAL A 117 2.35 35.50 9.08
CA VAL A 117 3.03 34.36 9.66
C VAL A 117 3.44 33.40 8.55
N VAL A 118 4.73 33.10 8.50
CA VAL A 118 5.28 32.16 7.52
C VAL A 118 4.91 30.74 7.90
N ALA A 119 4.56 29.92 6.91
CA ALA A 119 4.30 28.50 7.12
C ALA A 119 5.52 27.79 7.75
N TYR A 120 5.28 26.79 8.59
CA TYR A 120 6.31 25.96 9.23
C TYR A 120 5.83 24.50 9.33
N ASN A 121 6.69 23.59 9.81
CA ASN A 121 6.42 22.15 9.91
C ASN A 121 5.97 21.51 8.57
N ILE A 122 6.54 21.97 7.46
CA ILE A 122 6.19 21.46 6.12
C ILE A 122 6.58 19.98 6.01
N THR A 123 5.58 19.13 5.77
CA THR A 123 5.72 17.67 5.79
C THR A 123 5.12 17.05 4.54
N TRP A 124 5.79 16.02 4.00
CA TRP A 124 5.29 15.22 2.89
C TRP A 124 4.46 14.04 3.39
N LYS A 125 3.21 13.93 2.94
CA LYS A 125 2.37 12.73 3.09
C LYS A 125 2.24 12.05 1.74
N SER A 126 2.94 10.94 1.57
CA SER A 126 2.92 10.20 0.30
C SER A 126 2.65 8.71 0.49
N THR A 127 1.67 8.17 -0.24
CA THR A 127 1.37 6.73 -0.30
C THR A 127 1.00 6.35 -1.74
N ASN A 128 1.64 5.32 -2.29
CA ASN A 128 1.42 4.87 -3.68
C ASN A 128 1.45 6.01 -4.70
N PHE A 129 2.38 6.96 -4.51
CA PHE A 129 2.54 8.18 -5.31
C PHE A 129 1.36 9.18 -5.27
N LYS A 130 0.36 9.00 -4.42
CA LYS A 130 -0.51 10.10 -4.00
C LYS A 130 0.26 10.92 -2.97
N THR A 131 0.55 12.18 -3.27
CA THR A 131 1.42 13.03 -2.46
C THR A 131 0.76 14.36 -2.13
N ILE A 132 0.58 14.60 -0.84
CA ILE A 132 0.01 15.80 -0.26
C ILE A 132 1.09 16.46 0.60
N LEU A 133 1.27 17.77 0.44
CA LEU A 133 2.11 18.58 1.31
C LEU A 133 1.23 19.14 2.43
N GLU A 134 1.64 19.00 3.69
CA GLU A 134 0.96 19.55 4.86
C GLU A 134 1.86 20.56 5.56
N TRP A 135 1.28 21.58 6.20
CA TRP A 135 2.02 22.59 6.95
C TRP A 135 1.19 23.20 8.07
N GLU A 136 1.80 24.06 8.87
CA GLU A 136 1.18 24.90 9.90
C GLU A 136 1.58 26.37 9.65
N PRO A 137 0.94 27.37 10.28
CA PRO A 137 -0.28 27.30 11.08
C PRO A 137 -1.55 27.30 10.20
N LYS A 138 -2.72 27.22 10.84
CA LYS A 138 -3.96 27.59 10.17
C LYS A 138 -3.95 29.10 9.89
N PRO A 139 -4.38 29.54 8.69
CA PRO A 139 -4.28 30.93 8.32
C PRO A 139 -5.21 31.82 9.16
N ILE A 140 -4.68 32.95 9.62
CA ILE A 140 -5.42 34.05 10.25
C ILE A 140 -5.01 35.33 9.53
N ASN A 141 -5.94 35.93 8.78
CA ASN A 141 -5.71 37.13 7.95
C ASN A 141 -4.61 36.99 6.87
N HIS A 142 -4.30 35.76 6.46
CA HIS A 142 -3.39 35.46 5.36
C HIS A 142 -3.84 34.20 4.61
N VAL A 143 -3.25 33.93 3.46
CA VAL A 143 -3.51 32.76 2.61
C VAL A 143 -2.20 32.21 2.06
N TYR A 144 -2.22 30.96 1.57
CA TYR A 144 -1.03 30.29 1.07
C TYR A 144 -1.06 30.05 -0.43
N THR A 145 0.11 30.01 -1.06
CA THR A 145 0.28 29.37 -2.38
C THR A 145 1.46 28.41 -2.29
N VAL A 146 1.32 27.22 -2.85
CA VAL A 146 2.41 26.24 -2.90
C VAL A 146 3.14 26.37 -4.22
N GLN A 147 4.46 26.32 -4.17
CA GLN A 147 5.31 26.14 -5.34
C GLN A 147 6.04 24.81 -5.23
N ILE A 148 6.14 24.08 -6.34
CA ILE A 148 6.88 22.83 -6.43
C ILE A 148 7.76 22.83 -7.67
N SER A 149 8.97 22.30 -7.53
CA SER A 149 9.89 22.12 -8.65
C SER A 149 10.73 20.85 -8.45
N PRO A 150 11.15 20.19 -9.54
CA PRO A 150 12.36 19.37 -9.51
C PRO A 150 13.56 20.25 -9.13
N ARG A 151 14.60 19.66 -8.53
CA ARG A 151 15.78 20.39 -8.01
C ARG A 151 16.41 21.41 -8.99
N LEU A 152 16.36 21.14 -10.30
CA LEU A 152 16.90 22.02 -11.36
C LEU A 152 15.82 22.53 -12.32
N GLY A 153 14.54 22.44 -11.93
CA GLY A 153 13.40 22.81 -12.75
C GLY A 153 12.81 24.18 -12.39
N ASN A 154 11.83 24.59 -13.18
CA ASN A 154 11.06 25.80 -12.90
C ASN A 154 10.02 25.55 -11.80
N TRP A 155 9.79 26.55 -10.96
CA TRP A 155 8.73 26.54 -9.97
C TRP A 155 7.36 26.56 -10.63
N LYS A 156 6.49 25.62 -10.22
CA LYS A 156 5.09 25.61 -10.61
C LYS A 156 4.20 25.90 -9.40
N ASN A 157 3.31 26.86 -9.57
CA ASN A 157 2.30 27.20 -8.58
C ASN A 157 1.21 26.11 -8.50
N LYS A 158 0.80 25.80 -7.27
CA LYS A 158 -0.24 24.86 -6.87
C LYS A 158 -1.02 25.47 -5.71
N CYS A 159 -2.29 25.09 -5.57
CA CYS A 159 -3.15 25.52 -4.46
C CYS A 159 -3.10 27.04 -4.22
N PHE A 160 -3.54 27.81 -5.22
CA PHE A 160 -3.45 29.28 -5.24
C PHE A 160 -4.31 29.91 -4.15
N TYR A 161 -3.72 30.84 -3.38
CA TYR A 161 -4.39 31.64 -2.35
C TYR A 161 -5.35 30.83 -1.47
N THR A 162 -4.89 29.65 -1.03
CA THR A 162 -5.68 28.70 -0.25
C THR A 162 -5.66 29.03 1.24
N THR A 163 -6.79 28.79 1.90
CA THR A 163 -6.89 28.77 3.38
C THR A 163 -6.59 27.38 3.97
N ASN A 164 -6.42 26.37 3.11
CA ASN A 164 -6.08 25.03 3.57
C ASN A 164 -4.62 24.97 3.99
N THR A 165 -4.33 24.11 4.96
CA THR A 165 -2.98 23.80 5.43
C THR A 165 -2.44 22.51 4.79
N GLU A 166 -2.96 22.20 3.61
CA GLU A 166 -2.59 21.05 2.79
C GLU A 166 -2.69 21.38 1.30
N CYS A 167 -1.87 20.72 0.48
CA CYS A 167 -1.92 20.83 -0.97
C CYS A 167 -1.60 19.50 -1.65
N ASP A 168 -2.51 19.06 -2.52
CA ASP A 168 -2.25 17.93 -3.40
C ASP A 168 -1.35 18.37 -4.57
N VAL A 169 -0.14 17.80 -4.58
CA VAL A 169 0.89 18.05 -5.60
C VAL A 169 1.19 16.78 -6.42
N THR A 170 0.28 15.81 -6.38
CA THR A 170 0.42 14.51 -7.04
C THR A 170 0.64 14.63 -8.54
N ASP A 171 -0.05 15.54 -9.22
CA ASP A 171 0.06 15.74 -10.66
C ASP A 171 1.46 16.20 -11.11
N GLU A 172 2.22 16.82 -10.23
CA GLU A 172 3.59 17.27 -10.51
C GLU A 172 4.63 16.20 -10.23
N ILE A 173 4.50 15.49 -9.11
CA ILE A 173 5.44 14.45 -8.69
C ILE A 173 5.35 13.17 -9.53
N VAL A 174 4.17 12.86 -10.10
CA VAL A 174 3.99 11.67 -10.95
C VAL A 174 4.53 11.83 -12.36
N LYS A 175 4.95 13.03 -12.77
CA LYS A 175 5.59 13.26 -14.08
C LYS A 175 6.92 12.55 -14.18
N ASN A 176 7.70 12.55 -13.10
CA ASN A 176 8.93 11.78 -13.00
C ASN A 176 9.22 11.42 -11.54
N VAL A 177 8.84 10.20 -11.15
CA VAL A 177 8.98 9.72 -9.77
C VAL A 177 10.44 9.51 -9.34
N SER A 178 11.39 9.51 -10.28
CA SER A 178 12.83 9.33 -10.01
C SER A 178 13.55 10.63 -9.65
N GLU A 179 12.94 11.78 -9.89
CA GLU A 179 13.47 13.11 -9.55
C GLU A 179 13.40 13.39 -8.06
N THR A 180 14.23 14.34 -7.62
CA THR A 180 14.12 14.95 -6.30
C THR A 180 13.37 16.27 -6.43
N TYR A 181 12.30 16.41 -5.66
CA TYR A 181 11.44 17.58 -5.63
C TYR A 181 11.70 18.43 -4.40
N LEU A 182 11.55 19.74 -4.57
CA LEU A 182 11.48 20.72 -3.50
C LEU A 182 10.14 21.46 -3.61
N ALA A 183 9.49 21.69 -2.48
CA ALA A 183 8.33 22.56 -2.41
C ALA A 183 8.61 23.75 -1.50
N ARG A 184 7.86 24.83 -1.70
CA ARG A 184 7.84 25.96 -0.79
C ARG A 184 6.43 26.51 -0.65
N VAL A 185 6.09 26.95 0.54
CA VAL A 185 4.77 27.51 0.87
C VAL A 185 4.93 29.00 1.07
N LEU A 186 4.33 29.78 0.18
CA LEU A 186 4.37 31.24 0.17
C LEU A 186 3.15 31.78 0.93
N SER A 187 3.35 32.79 1.78
CA SER A 187 2.30 33.35 2.63
C SER A 187 1.95 34.76 2.18
N TYR A 188 0.68 35.04 1.95
CA TYR A 188 0.17 36.32 1.43
C TYR A 188 -0.84 36.93 2.40
N PRO A 189 -0.81 38.25 2.67
CA PRO A 189 -1.90 38.89 3.39
C PRO A 189 -3.23 38.72 2.63
N ALA A 190 -4.33 38.52 3.35
CA ALA A 190 -5.64 38.25 2.75
C ALA A 190 -6.17 39.40 1.88
N ASP A 191 -5.78 40.64 2.21
CA ASP A 191 -6.32 41.87 1.60
C ASP A 191 -5.50 42.40 0.41
N THR A 192 -4.43 41.71 0.01
CA THR A 192 -3.52 42.18 -1.05
C THR A 192 -3.65 41.38 -2.35
N SER A 193 -4.07 42.08 -3.42
CA SER A 193 -3.85 41.66 -4.80
C SER A 193 -2.39 41.88 -5.19
N SER A 194 -1.66 40.79 -5.45
CA SER A 194 -0.30 40.70 -6.02
C SER A 194 0.63 41.91 -5.78
N SER A 195 1.48 41.83 -4.76
CA SER A 195 2.66 42.69 -4.67
C SER A 195 3.76 42.19 -5.64
N THR A 196 4.59 43.11 -6.14
CA THR A 196 5.78 42.78 -6.97
C THR A 196 6.93 42.20 -6.15
N VAL A 197 6.79 42.18 -4.82
CA VAL A 197 7.79 41.68 -3.88
C VAL A 197 7.54 40.18 -3.64
N GLU A 198 8.60 39.38 -3.64
CA GLU A 198 8.50 37.95 -3.32
C GLU A 198 7.94 37.80 -1.89
N PRO A 199 6.81 37.10 -1.71
CA PRO A 199 6.22 36.91 -0.39
C PRO A 199 7.11 36.02 0.48
N PRO A 200 6.99 36.10 1.82
CA PRO A 200 7.73 35.22 2.70
C PRO A 200 7.32 33.75 2.48
N PHE A 201 8.30 32.85 2.54
CA PHE A 201 8.08 31.43 2.31
C PHE A 201 8.98 30.55 3.18
N THR A 202 8.56 29.29 3.33
CA THR A 202 9.36 28.22 3.93
C THR A 202 9.51 27.07 2.95
N ASN A 203 10.70 26.49 2.90
CA ASN A 203 11.01 25.33 2.05
C ASN A 203 10.64 24.03 2.76
N SER A 204 10.13 23.06 2.00
CA SER A 204 9.98 21.69 2.45
C SER A 204 11.35 20.98 2.56
N PRO A 205 11.43 19.84 3.25
CA PRO A 205 12.47 18.87 2.99
C PRO A 205 12.48 18.44 1.52
N GLU A 206 13.63 18.00 1.01
CA GLU A 206 13.70 17.33 -0.29
C GLU A 206 12.87 16.04 -0.25
N PHE A 207 12.24 15.69 -1.38
CA PHE A 207 11.42 14.48 -1.50
C PHE A 207 11.67 13.78 -2.83
N LYS A 208 12.08 12.51 -2.76
CA LYS A 208 12.24 11.63 -3.92
C LYS A 208 11.16 10.55 -3.93
N PRO A 209 10.10 10.68 -4.76
CA PRO A 209 8.93 9.81 -4.69
C PRO A 209 9.26 8.31 -4.79
N TYR A 210 10.16 7.92 -5.70
CA TYR A 210 10.57 6.52 -5.88
C TYR A 210 11.25 5.91 -4.64
N LEU A 211 11.87 6.71 -3.77
CA LEU A 211 12.55 6.21 -2.56
C LEU A 211 11.70 6.36 -1.30
N GLU A 212 10.83 7.37 -1.26
CA GLU A 212 10.23 7.82 0.00
C GLU A 212 8.71 7.63 0.06
N THR A 213 8.00 7.44 -1.07
CA THR A 213 6.55 7.19 -1.02
C THR A 213 6.26 5.92 -0.23
N ASN A 214 5.29 5.97 0.69
CA ASN A 214 4.90 4.77 1.43
C ASN A 214 4.22 3.76 0.51
N LEU A 215 4.47 2.49 0.79
CA LEU A 215 3.76 1.40 0.14
C LEU A 215 2.41 1.25 0.85
N GLY A 216 1.33 1.40 0.09
CA GLY A 216 -0.03 1.21 0.61
C GLY A 216 -0.26 -0.23 1.08
N GLN A 217 -1.31 -0.41 1.89
CA GLN A 217 -1.69 -1.73 2.38
C GLN A 217 -2.05 -2.65 1.20
N PRO A 218 -1.37 -3.80 1.03
CA PRO A 218 -1.65 -4.72 -0.06
C PRO A 218 -2.96 -5.49 0.19
N THR A 219 -3.56 -5.97 -0.89
CA THR A 219 -4.80 -6.75 -0.86
C THR A 219 -4.58 -8.11 -1.50
N ILE A 220 -5.06 -9.17 -0.86
CA ILE A 220 -5.07 -10.52 -1.44
C ILE A 220 -6.25 -10.59 -2.40
N GLN A 221 -5.97 -10.80 -3.69
CA GLN A 221 -6.98 -10.88 -4.74
C GLN A 221 -7.71 -12.23 -4.71
N SER A 222 -6.94 -13.31 -4.63
CA SER A 222 -7.45 -14.68 -4.62
C SER A 222 -6.49 -15.61 -3.92
N PHE A 223 -7.04 -16.75 -3.48
CA PHE A 223 -6.26 -17.85 -2.94
C PHE A 223 -6.98 -19.16 -3.19
N GLU A 224 -6.22 -20.22 -3.42
CA GLU A 224 -6.76 -21.56 -3.69
C GLU A 224 -5.83 -22.62 -3.10
N GLN A 225 -6.40 -23.54 -2.32
CA GLN A 225 -5.68 -24.68 -1.76
C GLN A 225 -6.07 -25.95 -2.50
N VAL A 226 -5.12 -26.52 -3.23
CA VAL A 226 -5.28 -27.78 -3.96
C VAL A 226 -4.34 -28.82 -3.39
N GLY A 227 -4.89 -29.78 -2.63
CA GLY A 227 -4.12 -30.82 -1.97
C GLY A 227 -3.13 -30.25 -0.95
N THR A 228 -1.84 -30.31 -1.28
CA THR A 228 -0.73 -29.82 -0.45
C THR A 228 -0.12 -28.51 -0.95
N LYS A 229 -0.77 -27.83 -1.90
CA LYS A 229 -0.31 -26.55 -2.45
C LYS A 229 -1.32 -25.46 -2.17
N LEU A 230 -0.83 -24.29 -1.73
CA LEU A 230 -1.62 -23.07 -1.60
C LEU A 230 -1.10 -22.04 -2.58
N ASN A 231 -1.96 -21.63 -3.51
CA ASN A 231 -1.74 -20.51 -4.41
C ASN A 231 -2.32 -19.25 -3.78
N VAL A 232 -1.55 -18.17 -3.70
CA VAL A 232 -2.02 -16.85 -3.22
C VAL A 232 -1.63 -15.81 -4.23
N THR A 233 -2.60 -15.02 -4.71
CA THR A 233 -2.37 -13.92 -5.65
C THR A 233 -2.63 -12.58 -4.96
N VAL A 234 -1.65 -11.70 -5.02
CA VAL A 234 -1.73 -10.33 -4.52
C VAL A 234 -2.27 -9.42 -5.62
N GLN A 235 -3.18 -8.52 -5.27
CA GLN A 235 -3.71 -7.54 -6.19
C GLN A 235 -2.65 -6.49 -6.53
N ASP A 236 -2.45 -6.23 -7.82
CA ASP A 236 -1.66 -5.09 -8.27
C ASP A 236 -2.42 -3.78 -8.07
N ALA A 237 -2.02 -3.04 -7.03
CA ALA A 237 -2.57 -1.73 -6.75
C ALA A 237 -2.21 -0.73 -7.87
N ARG A 238 -3.21 0.00 -8.37
CA ARG A 238 -2.98 1.10 -9.31
C ARG A 238 -2.37 2.30 -8.61
N THR A 239 -1.49 2.99 -9.30
CA THR A 239 -0.88 4.25 -8.87
C THR A 239 -1.42 5.41 -9.71
N LEU A 240 -1.13 6.65 -9.31
CA LEU A 240 -1.44 7.84 -10.10
C LEU A 240 -0.37 8.18 -11.14
N VAL A 241 0.69 7.37 -11.24
CA VAL A 241 1.73 7.47 -12.28
C VAL A 241 1.14 7.04 -13.61
N ARG A 242 1.47 7.79 -14.68
CA ARG A 242 0.99 7.48 -16.02
C ARG A 242 2.12 7.20 -16.98
N ALA A 243 1.90 6.22 -17.86
CA ALA A 243 2.65 6.06 -19.10
C ALA A 243 1.64 5.94 -20.25
N ASN A 244 1.87 6.68 -21.35
CA ASN A 244 1.02 6.64 -22.54
C ASN A 244 -0.48 6.78 -22.21
N SER A 245 -0.83 7.73 -21.32
CA SER A 245 -2.18 8.03 -20.80
C SER A 245 -2.82 6.98 -19.86
N ALA A 246 -2.24 5.79 -19.72
CA ALA A 246 -2.71 4.75 -18.79
C ALA A 246 -2.09 4.88 -17.40
N PHE A 247 -2.83 4.53 -16.36
CA PHE A 247 -2.32 4.45 -14.99
C PHE A 247 -1.49 3.20 -14.80
N LEU A 248 -0.29 3.36 -14.25
CA LEU A 248 0.63 2.29 -13.94
C LEU A 248 0.27 1.61 -12.62
N SER A 249 0.44 0.30 -12.55
CA SER A 249 0.40 -0.42 -11.28
C SER A 249 1.68 -0.18 -10.46
N LEU A 250 1.64 -0.55 -9.18
CA LEU A 250 2.80 -0.51 -8.30
C LEU A 250 3.96 -1.36 -8.88
N ARG A 251 3.61 -2.50 -9.48
CA ARG A 251 4.53 -3.40 -10.16
C ARG A 251 5.15 -2.76 -11.41
N ASP A 252 4.37 -2.02 -12.19
CA ASP A 252 4.90 -1.35 -13.40
C ASP A 252 5.92 -0.26 -13.06
N VAL A 253 5.74 0.44 -11.93
CA VAL A 253 6.64 1.52 -11.51
C VAL A 253 7.92 0.97 -10.88
N PHE A 254 7.82 0.01 -9.95
CA PHE A 254 8.98 -0.53 -9.23
C PHE A 254 9.62 -1.75 -9.89
N GLY A 255 8.91 -2.42 -10.79
CA GLY A 255 9.38 -3.62 -11.49
C GLY A 255 9.88 -4.70 -10.54
N LYS A 256 11.16 -5.02 -10.68
CA LYS A 256 11.89 -6.04 -9.90
C LYS A 256 12.27 -5.60 -8.48
N ASP A 257 12.19 -4.30 -8.18
CA ASP A 257 12.54 -3.78 -6.86
C ASP A 257 11.42 -4.05 -5.84
N LEU A 258 10.19 -4.24 -6.32
CA LEU A 258 9.04 -4.63 -5.50
C LEU A 258 9.06 -6.13 -5.24
N ASN A 259 8.97 -6.51 -3.98
CA ASN A 259 8.76 -7.88 -3.53
C ASN A 259 7.52 -7.94 -2.64
N TYR A 260 6.92 -9.12 -2.55
CA TYR A 260 5.92 -9.41 -1.53
C TYR A 260 6.44 -10.47 -0.57
N THR A 261 6.14 -10.29 0.71
CA THR A 261 6.36 -11.30 1.75
C THR A 261 5.00 -11.80 2.22
N LEU A 262 4.76 -13.10 2.06
CA LEU A 262 3.61 -13.81 2.60
C LEU A 262 3.97 -14.39 3.96
N TYR A 263 3.21 -14.02 4.98
CA TYR A 263 3.26 -14.63 6.30
C TYR A 263 2.07 -15.56 6.43
N TYR A 264 2.31 -16.83 6.76
CA TYR A 264 1.28 -17.85 6.82
C TYR A 264 1.49 -18.81 7.98
N TRP A 265 0.40 -19.32 8.55
CA TRP A 265 0.41 -20.25 9.66
C TRP A 265 -0.81 -21.16 9.60
N LYS A 266 -0.72 -22.34 10.22
CA LYS A 266 -1.90 -23.20 10.39
C LYS A 266 -2.87 -22.52 11.33
N ALA A 267 -4.17 -22.58 11.06
CA ALA A 267 -5.19 -22.04 11.96
C ALA A 267 -5.16 -22.72 13.34
N SER A 268 -4.70 -23.97 13.40
CA SER A 268 -4.52 -24.77 14.62
C SER A 268 -3.21 -24.51 15.37
N SER A 269 -2.32 -23.66 14.84
CA SER A 269 -0.97 -23.44 15.40
C SER A 269 -0.59 -21.96 15.44
N THR A 270 0.31 -21.62 16.36
CA THR A 270 0.89 -20.27 16.47
C THR A 270 2.15 -20.08 15.63
N GLY A 271 2.70 -21.15 15.05
CA GLY A 271 3.94 -21.11 14.27
C GLY A 271 3.77 -20.38 12.93
N LYS A 272 4.37 -19.19 12.81
CA LYS A 272 4.38 -18.39 11.58
C LYS A 272 5.53 -18.76 10.66
N LYS A 273 5.20 -19.07 9.42
CA LYS A 273 6.14 -19.27 8.30
C LYS A 273 6.11 -18.04 7.39
N LYS A 274 7.16 -17.85 6.60
CA LYS A 274 7.29 -16.77 5.63
C LYS A 274 7.71 -17.29 4.26
N ALA A 275 7.20 -16.68 3.21
CA ALA A 275 7.65 -16.89 1.83
C ALA A 275 7.78 -15.52 1.14
N THR A 276 8.71 -15.40 0.21
CA THR A 276 8.96 -14.15 -0.53
C THR A 276 8.90 -14.40 -2.02
N THR A 277 8.34 -13.46 -2.77
CA THR A 277 8.24 -13.53 -4.23
C THR A 277 8.50 -12.15 -4.82
N ASN A 278 9.08 -12.11 -6.01
CA ASN A 278 9.21 -10.90 -6.83
C ASN A 278 8.06 -10.76 -7.85
N THR A 279 7.11 -11.69 -7.85
CA THR A 279 5.89 -11.65 -8.68
C THR A 279 4.68 -11.32 -7.80
N ASN A 280 3.46 -11.47 -8.32
CA ASN A 280 2.24 -11.28 -7.52
C ASN A 280 1.69 -12.60 -6.97
N GLY A 281 2.26 -13.72 -7.39
CA GLY A 281 1.83 -15.06 -7.01
C GLY A 281 2.78 -15.69 -6.01
N PHE A 282 2.20 -16.45 -5.09
CA PHE A 282 2.89 -17.38 -4.22
C PHE A 282 2.36 -18.78 -4.49
N LEU A 283 3.26 -19.75 -4.60
CA LEU A 283 2.93 -21.16 -4.60
C LEU A 283 3.69 -21.82 -3.46
N ILE A 284 3.01 -22.09 -2.35
CA ILE A 284 3.63 -22.62 -1.14
C ILE A 284 3.12 -24.03 -0.79
N ASP A 285 3.96 -24.81 -0.13
CA ASP A 285 3.61 -26.12 0.39
C ASP A 285 2.88 -26.02 1.73
N VAL A 286 1.75 -26.71 1.82
CA VAL A 286 0.85 -26.75 2.97
C VAL A 286 0.42 -28.19 3.26
N ASP A 287 0.02 -28.44 4.50
CA ASP A 287 -0.44 -29.76 4.92
C ASP A 287 -1.87 -30.00 4.45
N LYS A 288 -2.13 -31.21 3.92
CA LYS A 288 -3.44 -31.59 3.42
C LYS A 288 -4.45 -31.65 4.57
N GLY A 289 -5.63 -31.06 4.36
CA GLY A 289 -6.72 -31.07 5.34
C GLY A 289 -6.58 -30.04 6.47
N GLU A 290 -5.49 -29.27 6.51
CA GLU A 290 -5.32 -28.17 7.45
C GLU A 290 -5.78 -26.84 6.84
N ASN A 291 -6.39 -26.01 7.69
CA ASN A 291 -6.71 -24.63 7.35
C ASN A 291 -5.50 -23.73 7.63
N TYR A 292 -5.27 -22.75 6.77
CA TYR A 292 -4.16 -21.80 6.89
C TYR A 292 -4.68 -20.37 6.89
N CYS A 293 -4.12 -19.54 7.76
CA CYS A 293 -4.33 -18.10 7.75
C CYS A 293 -3.05 -17.40 7.30
N PHE A 294 -3.21 -16.28 6.60
CA PHE A 294 -2.10 -15.56 6.02
C PHE A 294 -2.40 -14.09 5.77
N HIS A 295 -1.35 -13.29 5.73
CA HIS A 295 -1.36 -11.90 5.26
C HIS A 295 -0.11 -11.64 4.43
N VAL A 296 -0.14 -10.57 3.64
CA VAL A 296 0.95 -10.16 2.76
C VAL A 296 1.45 -8.77 3.11
N GLN A 297 2.72 -8.51 2.82
CA GLN A 297 3.36 -7.21 2.97
C GLN A 297 4.17 -6.90 1.71
N ALA A 298 4.03 -5.70 1.16
CA ALA A 298 4.86 -5.20 0.07
C ALA A 298 6.19 -4.70 0.64
N VAL A 299 7.30 -5.01 -0.05
CA VAL A 299 8.65 -4.71 0.41
C VAL A 299 9.51 -4.25 -0.75
N ILE A 300 10.22 -3.13 -0.61
CA ILE A 300 11.28 -2.71 -1.53
C ILE A 300 12.61 -2.83 -0.81
N LEU A 301 13.34 -3.91 -1.06
CA LEU A 301 14.53 -4.26 -0.28
C LEU A 301 15.66 -3.23 -0.40
N SER A 302 15.75 -2.52 -1.52
CA SER A 302 16.77 -1.50 -1.78
C SER A 302 16.61 -0.23 -0.94
N ARG A 303 15.44 0.01 -0.35
CA ARG A 303 15.17 1.20 0.47
C ARG A 303 15.67 1.04 1.91
N ARG A 304 16.10 2.16 2.50
CA ARG A 304 16.47 2.27 3.92
C ARG A 304 15.33 2.72 4.82
N VAL A 305 14.44 3.57 4.30
CA VAL A 305 13.23 4.06 4.95
C VAL A 305 12.01 3.64 4.15
N ASN A 306 10.84 3.56 4.78
CA ASN A 306 9.57 3.17 4.12
C ASN A 306 9.73 1.89 3.26
N GLN A 307 10.49 0.93 3.80
CA GLN A 307 10.88 -0.30 3.11
C GLN A 307 9.69 -1.25 2.96
N LYS A 308 8.76 -1.23 3.93
CA LYS A 308 7.65 -2.18 4.05
C LYS A 308 6.31 -1.44 4.12
N SER A 309 5.28 -2.02 3.52
CA SER A 309 3.89 -1.57 3.70
C SER A 309 3.34 -1.98 5.07
N PRO A 310 2.16 -1.49 5.47
CA PRO A 310 1.32 -2.18 6.45
C PRO A 310 1.01 -3.62 6.02
N GLU A 311 0.67 -4.49 6.98
CA GLU A 311 0.20 -5.86 6.72
C GLU A 311 -1.19 -5.83 6.06
N SER A 312 -1.44 -6.71 5.08
CA SER A 312 -2.78 -6.89 4.53
C SER A 312 -3.77 -7.39 5.59
N PRO A 313 -5.08 -7.26 5.36
CA PRO A 313 -6.06 -8.03 6.11
C PRO A 313 -5.74 -9.53 6.06
N ILE A 314 -5.96 -10.22 7.18
CA ILE A 314 -5.75 -11.66 7.28
C ILE A 314 -6.84 -12.37 6.47
N LYS A 315 -6.43 -13.33 5.65
CA LYS A 315 -7.32 -14.29 4.97
C LYS A 315 -7.02 -15.69 5.47
N CYS A 316 -8.05 -16.52 5.53
CA CYS A 316 -7.91 -17.91 5.95
C CYS A 316 -8.53 -18.82 4.90
N THR A 317 -7.89 -19.95 4.63
CA THR A 317 -8.53 -21.04 3.91
C THR A 317 -9.58 -21.68 4.80
N SER A 318 -10.71 -22.02 4.19
CA SER A 318 -11.68 -22.91 4.78
C SER A 318 -11.81 -24.10 3.84
N HIS A 319 -11.46 -25.29 4.32
CA HIS A 319 -12.02 -26.49 3.73
C HIS A 319 -13.52 -26.45 4.00
N GLU A 320 -14.32 -26.02 3.02
CA GLU A 320 -15.68 -26.53 2.96
C GLU A 320 -15.51 -28.05 2.90
N LYS A 321 -15.91 -28.72 3.97
CA LYS A 321 -15.84 -30.17 4.04
C LYS A 321 -16.70 -30.70 2.89
N VAL A 322 -16.06 -31.07 1.78
CA VAL A 322 -16.64 -31.80 0.64
C VAL A 322 -17.35 -33.09 1.10
N LEU A 323 -17.11 -33.52 2.35
CA LEU A 323 -17.89 -34.52 3.06
C LEU A 323 -19.39 -34.22 3.12
N SER A 324 -19.86 -32.97 3.03
CA SER A 324 -21.31 -32.72 3.01
C SER A 324 -21.90 -33.17 1.68
N THR A 325 -21.32 -32.76 0.55
CA THR A 325 -21.89 -33.04 -0.77
C THR A 325 -21.88 -34.54 -1.10
N GLU A 326 -20.79 -35.27 -0.81
CA GLU A 326 -20.77 -36.71 -1.04
C GLU A 326 -21.71 -37.46 -0.09
N LEU A 327 -21.80 -37.07 1.18
CA LEU A 327 -22.74 -37.68 2.12
C LEU A 327 -24.20 -37.36 1.74
N PHE A 328 -24.48 -36.14 1.24
CA PHE A 328 -25.80 -35.77 0.69
C PHE A 328 -26.15 -36.59 -0.55
N PHE A 329 -25.20 -36.85 -1.45
CA PHE A 329 -25.43 -37.75 -2.60
C PHE A 329 -25.68 -39.19 -2.16
N ILE A 330 -24.93 -39.70 -1.17
CA ILE A 330 -25.13 -41.04 -0.62
C ILE A 330 -26.50 -41.15 0.06
N ILE A 331 -26.85 -40.22 0.95
CA ILE A 331 -28.14 -40.19 1.63
C ILE A 331 -29.30 -40.03 0.63
N GLY A 332 -29.16 -39.13 -0.35
CA GLY A 332 -30.15 -38.91 -1.40
C GLY A 332 -30.39 -40.16 -2.23
N THR A 333 -29.34 -40.89 -2.57
CA THR A 333 -29.43 -42.15 -3.34
C THR A 333 -30.13 -43.24 -2.52
N VAL A 334 -29.77 -43.41 -1.24
CA VAL A 334 -30.40 -44.41 -0.36
C VAL A 334 -31.90 -44.13 -0.17
N MET A 335 -32.28 -42.87 0.05
CA MET A 335 -33.68 -42.49 0.21
C MET A 335 -34.50 -42.74 -1.05
N LEU A 336 -33.92 -42.48 -2.24
CA LEU A 336 -34.58 -42.74 -3.52
C LEU A 336 -34.88 -44.24 -3.70
N VAL A 337 -33.93 -45.11 -3.35
CA VAL A 337 -34.11 -46.57 -3.44
C VAL A 337 -35.23 -47.05 -2.51
N ILE A 338 -35.29 -46.52 -1.28
CA ILE A 338 -36.35 -46.86 -0.32
C ILE A 338 -37.74 -46.48 -0.87
N ILE A 339 -37.87 -45.28 -1.46
CA ILE A 339 -39.13 -44.82 -2.04
C ILE A 339 -39.57 -45.72 -3.19
N ILE A 340 -38.65 -46.08 -4.10
CA ILE A 340 -38.93 -47.00 -5.21
C ILE A 340 -39.42 -48.35 -4.68
N PHE A 341 -38.77 -48.88 -3.65
CA PHE A 341 -39.16 -50.15 -3.04
C PHE A 341 -40.57 -50.10 -2.43
N ILE A 342 -40.92 -49.03 -1.72
CA ILE A 342 -42.27 -48.82 -1.15
C ILE A 342 -43.32 -48.75 -2.27
N VAL A 343 -43.04 -48.05 -3.36
CA VAL A 343 -43.96 -47.96 -4.52
C VAL A 343 -44.16 -49.32 -5.16
N VAL A 344 -43.08 -50.08 -5.41
CA VAL A 344 -43.15 -51.42 -5.99
C VAL A 344 -43.93 -52.37 -5.08
N LEU A 345 -43.69 -52.37 -3.78
CA LEU A 345 -44.45 -53.16 -2.81
C LEU A 345 -45.93 -52.77 -2.80
N SER A 346 -46.24 -51.47 -2.80
CA SER A 346 -47.61 -50.97 -2.80
C SER A 346 -48.37 -51.39 -4.06
N VAL A 347 -47.75 -51.27 -5.23
CA VAL A 347 -48.32 -51.70 -6.51
C VAL A 347 -48.49 -53.22 -6.54
N SER A 348 -47.49 -53.96 -6.06
CA SER A 348 -47.53 -55.43 -6.01
C SER A 348 -48.64 -55.92 -5.08
N LEU A 349 -48.78 -55.33 -3.89
CA LEU A 349 -49.86 -55.64 -2.96
C LEU A 349 -51.23 -55.25 -3.52
N HIS A 350 -51.34 -54.12 -4.23
CA HIS A 350 -52.57 -53.69 -4.87
C HIS A 350 -52.97 -54.64 -6.02
N LYS A 351 -52.02 -55.08 -6.85
CA LYS A 351 -52.24 -56.08 -7.89
C LYS A 351 -52.59 -57.45 -7.30
N CYS A 352 -51.89 -57.90 -6.26
CA CYS A 352 -52.21 -59.14 -5.55
C CYS A 352 -53.59 -59.09 -4.88
N ARG A 353 -53.99 -57.95 -4.31
CA ARG A 353 -55.35 -57.74 -3.79
C ARG A 353 -56.40 -57.77 -4.89
N LYS A 354 -56.15 -57.11 -6.02
CA LYS A 354 -57.07 -57.10 -7.17
C LYS A 354 -57.26 -58.50 -7.77
N VAL A 355 -56.17 -59.27 -7.93
CA VAL A 355 -56.24 -60.66 -8.43
C VAL A 355 -56.95 -61.59 -7.43
N ARG A 356 -56.77 -61.41 -6.10
CA ARG A 356 -57.54 -62.16 -5.09
C ARG A 356 -59.03 -61.80 -5.10
N ALA A 357 -59.38 -60.53 -5.31
CA ALA A 357 -60.77 -60.11 -5.45
C ALA A 357 -61.43 -60.68 -6.73
N GLU A 358 -60.69 -60.76 -7.84
CA GLU A 358 -61.18 -61.39 -9.08
C GLU A 358 -61.27 -62.93 -8.99
N ARG A 359 -60.40 -63.59 -8.20
CA ARG A 359 -60.47 -65.05 -7.95
C ARG A 359 -61.63 -65.43 -7.02
N SER A 360 -61.87 -64.64 -5.97
CA SER A 360 -63.01 -64.82 -5.06
C SER A 360 -64.37 -64.56 -5.73
N GLY A 361 -64.40 -63.85 -6.86
CA GLY A 361 -65.61 -63.66 -7.68
C GLY A 361 -65.94 -64.82 -8.62
N LYS A 362 -65.04 -65.79 -8.80
CA LYS A 362 -65.24 -66.97 -9.68
C LYS A 362 -65.53 -68.29 -8.93
N GLU A 363 -65.45 -68.32 -7.60
CA GLU A 363 -65.81 -69.49 -6.78
C GLU A 363 -67.27 -69.50 -6.30
N ASN A 364 -68.14 -68.66 -6.89
CA ASN A 364 -69.57 -68.64 -6.61
C ASN A 364 -70.37 -69.01 -7.87
N THR A 365 -70.24 -70.25 -8.37
CA THR A 365 -71.26 -70.83 -9.26
C THR A 365 -71.69 -72.19 -8.70
N PRO A 366 -72.96 -72.38 -8.33
CA PRO A 366 -73.43 -73.60 -7.68
C PRO A 366 -73.58 -74.74 -8.69
N LEU A 367 -73.10 -75.92 -8.30
CA LEU A 367 -73.59 -77.19 -8.84
C LEU A 367 -74.96 -77.44 -8.20
N ASN A 368 -76.04 -77.39 -8.97
CA ASN A 368 -77.28 -78.11 -8.67
C ASN A 368 -78.14 -78.34 -9.93
N ALA A 369 -78.26 -79.62 -10.26
CA ALA A 369 -79.43 -80.39 -10.71
C ALA A 369 -80.29 -79.92 -11.91
N ALA A 370 -80.24 -80.72 -12.98
CA ALA A 370 -81.37 -81.51 -13.49
C ALA A 370 -80.85 -82.74 -14.26
#